data_AF-D8JXN5-F1
#
_entry.id   AF-D8JXN5-F1
#
_cell.length_a   1.000
_cell.length_b   1.000
_cell.length_c   1.000
_cell.angle_alpha   90.00
_cell.angle_beta   90.00
_cell.angle_gamma   90.00
#
_symmetry.space_group_name_H-M   'P 1'
#
loop_
_entity.id
_entity.type
_entity.pdbx_description
1 polymer ?
#
loop_
_entity_poly.entity_id
_entity_poly.type
_entity_poly.pdbx_seq_one_letter_code
_entity_poly.pdbx_strand_id
1 'polypeptide(L)'
;MSRLPAAFARPSVLEARIPTLQTLKSRPEFLAVRGGRRSSTPAFLIEVRERPATENGGTARFGFTITKKIGNAVTRNRIRRRLKAAFAATAEGRARPSCDYVIVARHAALDRPFAALLEDVARAFAALHDNAKRSRSGEARPRPGKTVASKGST
;
A
#
# COMPACT_ATOMS: atom_id res chain seq x y z
N MET A 1 1.94 -21.03 -52.56
CA MET A 1 2.73 -19.87 -52.11
C MET A 1 1.77 -18.79 -51.61
N SER A 2 2.13 -18.07 -50.54
CA SER A 2 1.37 -16.97 -49.87
C SER A 2 0.35 -17.42 -48.83
N ARG A 3 0.34 -16.97 -47.57
CA ARG A 3 1.11 -15.97 -46.78
C ARG A 3 1.03 -16.42 -45.31
N LEU A 4 2.15 -16.45 -44.59
CA LEU A 4 2.14 -16.50 -43.12
C LEU A 4 1.60 -15.15 -42.60
N PRO A 5 0.63 -15.13 -41.67
CA PRO A 5 0.13 -13.87 -41.14
C PRO A 5 1.15 -13.19 -40.24
N ALA A 6 1.04 -11.86 -40.23
CA ALA A 6 1.89 -10.91 -39.58
C ALA A 6 2.30 -11.33 -38.17
N ALA A 7 3.61 -11.24 -37.96
CA ALA A 7 4.30 -11.24 -36.70
C ALA A 7 3.39 -10.83 -35.53
N PHE A 8 3.27 -11.71 -34.55
CA PHE A 8 3.14 -11.29 -33.15
C PHE A 8 4.24 -10.27 -32.92
N ALA A 9 3.89 -8.98 -32.97
CA ALA A 9 4.76 -7.90 -32.61
C ALA A 9 5.18 -8.19 -31.15
N ARG A 10 6.39 -8.73 -31.00
CA ARG A 10 7.00 -8.89 -29.69
C ARG A 10 7.14 -7.47 -29.14
N PRO A 11 6.48 -7.10 -28.03
CA PRO A 11 6.74 -5.81 -27.43
C PRO A 11 8.25 -5.74 -27.17
N SER A 12 8.87 -4.67 -27.68
CA SER A 12 10.28 -4.38 -27.50
C SER A 12 10.64 -4.53 -26.03
N VAL A 13 11.68 -5.33 -25.76
CA VAL A 13 12.18 -5.64 -24.41
C VAL A 13 12.60 -4.37 -23.63
N LEU A 14 12.65 -3.21 -24.29
CA LEU A 14 12.89 -1.90 -23.68
C LEU A 14 11.69 -1.28 -22.93
N GLU A 15 10.43 -1.64 -23.25
CA GLU A 15 9.26 -1.08 -22.55
C GLU A 15 8.88 -1.84 -21.26
N ALA A 16 9.46 -3.01 -21.01
CA ALA A 16 9.26 -3.76 -19.76
C ALA A 16 10.00 -3.10 -18.57
N ARG A 17 9.89 -1.78 -18.43
CA ARG A 17 10.26 -1.10 -17.19
C ARG A 17 9.30 -1.62 -16.14
N ILE A 18 9.79 -2.49 -15.26
CA ILE A 18 9.06 -2.86 -14.03
C ILE A 18 8.63 -1.52 -13.41
N PRO A 19 7.32 -1.21 -13.30
CA PRO A 19 6.88 0.10 -12.87
C PRO A 19 7.50 0.39 -11.52
N THR A 20 8.43 1.34 -11.50
CA THR A 20 9.15 1.70 -10.30
C THR A 20 8.21 2.51 -9.44
N LEU A 21 7.58 1.84 -8.47
CA LEU A 21 6.79 2.51 -7.46
C LEU A 21 7.61 3.67 -6.88
N GLN A 22 7.07 4.89 -6.97
CA GLN A 22 7.63 6.04 -6.29
C GLN A 22 7.56 5.79 -4.80
N THR A 23 8.68 5.92 -4.09
CA THR A 23 8.75 5.60 -2.66
C THR A 23 8.94 6.82 -1.79
N LEU A 24 8.31 6.83 -0.62
CA LEU A 24 8.63 7.80 0.44
C LEU A 24 10.05 7.55 0.95
N LYS A 25 10.82 8.62 1.12
CA LYS A 25 12.26 8.54 1.44
C LYS A 25 12.58 9.04 2.85
N SER A 26 11.85 10.04 3.34
CA SER A 26 12.22 10.74 4.58
C SER A 26 11.25 10.46 5.73
N ARG A 27 11.77 10.40 6.96
CA ARG A 27 10.95 10.19 8.17
C ARG A 27 9.79 11.19 8.30
N PRO A 28 9.95 12.50 8.03
CA PRO A 28 8.84 13.45 8.04
C PRO A 28 7.69 13.05 7.09
N GLU A 29 7.99 12.53 5.90
CA GLU A 29 6.97 12.06 4.97
C GLU A 29 6.17 10.89 5.55
N PHE A 30 6.85 9.91 6.16
CA PHE A 30 6.16 8.80 6.83
C PHE A 30 5.28 9.26 7.99
N LEU A 31 5.75 10.22 8.79
CA LEU A 31 4.98 10.76 9.91
C LEU A 31 3.76 11.57 9.44
N ALA A 32 3.88 12.30 8.34
CA ALA A 32 2.80 13.11 7.80
C ALA A 32 1.61 12.26 7.33
N VAL A 33 1.82 11.01 6.92
CA VAL A 33 0.74 10.08 6.54
C VAL A 33 0.00 9.51 7.76
N ARG A 34 0.64 9.49 8.94
CA ARG A 34 0.05 8.89 10.15
C ARG A 34 -1.23 9.62 10.54
N GLY A 35 -2.25 8.83 10.90
CA GLY A 35 -3.55 9.36 11.28
C GLY A 35 -4.44 9.75 10.10
N GLY A 36 -3.99 9.51 8.86
CA GLY A 36 -4.82 9.55 7.67
C GLY A 36 -5.87 8.44 7.64
N ARG A 37 -6.55 8.31 6.49
CA ARG A 37 -7.52 7.22 6.29
C ARG A 37 -6.78 5.90 6.28
N ARG A 38 -7.40 4.85 6.84
CA ARG A 38 -6.74 3.55 6.99
C ARG A 38 -7.64 2.39 6.59
N SER A 39 -7.02 1.34 6.09
CA SER A 39 -7.65 0.04 5.84
C SER A 39 -6.73 -1.06 6.37
N SER A 40 -7.31 -2.10 6.95
CA SER A 40 -6.57 -3.22 7.51
C SER A 40 -6.88 -4.49 6.75
N THR A 41 -5.83 -5.23 6.39
CA THR A 41 -5.90 -6.59 5.84
C THR A 41 -5.18 -7.56 6.77
N PRO A 42 -5.32 -8.88 6.58
CA PRO A 42 -4.53 -9.85 7.32
C PRO A 42 -3.01 -9.65 7.13
N ALA A 43 -2.58 -9.32 5.91
CA ALA A 43 -1.16 -9.18 5.56
C ALA A 43 -0.54 -7.82 5.94
N PHE A 44 -1.31 -6.72 5.97
CA PHE A 44 -0.79 -5.38 6.24
C PHE A 44 -1.88 -4.40 6.71
N LEU A 45 -1.45 -3.27 7.24
CA LEU A 45 -2.28 -2.07 7.40
C LEU A 45 -1.82 -1.07 6.34
N ILE A 46 -2.75 -0.39 5.68
CA ILE A 46 -2.44 0.73 4.78
C ILE A 46 -3.05 2.01 5.35
N GLU A 47 -2.24 3.06 5.39
CA GLU A 47 -2.66 4.43 5.71
C GLU A 47 -2.44 5.32 4.48
N VAL A 48 -3.35 6.25 4.25
CA VAL A 48 -3.27 7.18 3.12
C VAL A 48 -3.53 8.61 3.57
N ARG A 49 -2.74 9.52 3.01
CA ARG A 49 -2.97 10.96 3.08
C ARG A 49 -2.98 11.55 1.68
N GLU A 50 -3.98 12.38 1.41
CA GLU A 50 -4.02 13.23 0.23
C GLU A 50 -3.12 14.45 0.44
N ARG A 51 -2.36 14.79 -0.60
CA ARG A 51 -1.50 15.97 -0.66
C ARG A 51 -2.01 16.94 -1.72
N PRO A 52 -1.62 18.23 -1.62
CA PRO A 52 -1.83 19.18 -2.71
C PRO A 52 -1.22 18.66 -4.01
N ALA A 53 -1.94 18.82 -5.13
CA ALA A 53 -1.49 18.35 -6.45
C ALA A 53 -0.21 19.04 -6.95
N THR A 54 0.11 20.21 -6.39
CA THR A 54 1.33 20.98 -6.65
C THR A 54 2.60 20.34 -6.10
N GLU A 55 2.49 19.41 -5.16
CA GLU A 55 3.65 18.76 -4.54
C GLU A 55 4.06 17.46 -5.24
N ASN A 56 5.35 17.29 -5.51
CA ASN A 56 5.96 16.06 -6.02
C ASN A 56 5.33 15.53 -7.33
N GLY A 57 4.94 16.46 -8.21
CA GLY A 57 4.42 16.15 -9.55
C GLY A 57 3.10 15.38 -9.55
N GLY A 58 2.32 15.44 -8.47
CA GLY A 58 1.02 14.76 -8.39
C GLY A 58 1.08 13.23 -8.42
N THR A 59 2.26 12.63 -8.24
CA THR A 59 2.42 11.17 -8.29
C THR A 59 2.02 10.49 -6.97
N ALA A 60 1.51 9.27 -7.06
CA ALA A 60 1.26 8.41 -5.90
C ALA A 60 2.58 7.88 -5.33
N ARG A 61 2.78 7.97 -4.02
CA ARG A 61 4.03 7.52 -3.36
C ARG A 61 3.75 6.46 -2.30
N PHE A 62 4.69 5.53 -2.13
CA PHE A 62 4.53 4.35 -1.27
C PHE A 62 5.68 4.21 -0.27
N GLY A 63 5.35 4.17 1.02
CA GLY A 63 6.27 3.85 2.10
C GLY A 63 6.00 2.45 2.65
N PHE A 64 7.03 1.64 2.85
CA PHE A 64 6.89 0.30 3.46
C PHE A 64 7.56 0.26 4.83
N THR A 65 6.78 0.05 5.88
CA THR A 65 7.24 -0.08 7.26
C THR A 65 7.13 -1.53 7.70
N ILE A 66 8.25 -2.11 8.12
CA ILE A 66 8.33 -3.48 8.64
C ILE A 66 8.96 -3.41 10.02
N THR A 67 8.23 -3.83 11.04
CA THR A 67 8.67 -3.72 12.43
C THR A 67 9.78 -4.73 12.73
N LYS A 68 10.65 -4.41 13.71
CA LYS A 68 11.70 -5.32 14.19
C LYS A 68 11.13 -6.63 14.76
N LYS A 69 9.85 -6.64 15.16
CA LYS A 69 9.15 -7.83 15.67
C LYS A 69 8.95 -8.92 14.60
N ILE A 70 9.07 -8.58 13.32
CA ILE A 70 8.82 -9.50 12.21
C ILE A 70 10.14 -10.17 11.81
N GLY A 71 10.56 -11.14 12.60
CA GLY A 71 11.71 -12.01 12.30
C GLY A 71 13.04 -11.28 12.07
N ASN A 72 13.96 -11.99 11.42
CA ASN A 72 15.31 -11.49 11.13
C ASN A 72 15.34 -10.55 9.89
N ALA A 73 16.52 -10.04 9.54
CA ALA A 73 16.69 -9.16 8.39
C ALA A 73 16.22 -9.80 7.06
N VAL A 74 16.44 -11.10 6.88
CA VAL A 74 16.06 -11.84 5.66
C VAL A 74 14.54 -11.92 5.55
N THR A 75 13.85 -12.29 6.63
CA THR A 75 12.39 -12.34 6.70
C THR A 75 11.78 -10.97 6.36
N ARG A 76 12.31 -9.90 6.95
CA ARG A 76 11.85 -8.53 6.65
C ARG A 76 12.08 -8.17 5.19
N ASN A 77 13.24 -8.47 4.62
CA ASN A 77 13.54 -8.19 3.22
C ASN A 77 12.64 -8.99 2.26
N ARG A 78 12.33 -10.25 2.60
CA ARG A 78 11.39 -11.07 1.83
C ARG A 78 10.00 -10.47 1.85
N ILE A 79 9.49 -10.04 3.00
CA ILE A 79 8.20 -9.36 3.13
C ILE A 79 8.19 -8.05 2.34
N ARG A 80 9.25 -7.22 2.47
CA ARG A 80 9.39 -5.96 1.72
C ARG A 80 9.26 -6.20 0.22
N ARG A 81 9.99 -7.19 -0.30
CA ARG A 81 9.99 -7.55 -1.73
C ARG A 81 8.62 -8.05 -2.17
N ARG A 82 8.00 -8.95 -1.41
CA ARG A 82 6.66 -9.50 -1.71
C ARG A 82 5.60 -8.40 -1.77
N LEU A 83 5.57 -7.51 -0.77
CA LEU A 83 4.64 -6.38 -0.75
C LEU A 83 4.92 -5.41 -1.89
N LYS A 84 6.19 -5.05 -2.14
CA LYS A 84 6.53 -4.14 -3.25
C LYS A 84 6.07 -4.70 -4.59
N ALA A 85 6.24 -6.00 -4.83
CA ALA A 85 5.78 -6.67 -6.05
C ALA A 85 4.24 -6.65 -6.17
N ALA A 86 3.53 -6.96 -5.08
CA ALA A 86 2.06 -6.96 -5.09
C ALA A 86 1.48 -5.55 -5.34
N PHE A 87 2.05 -4.54 -4.69
CA PHE A 87 1.66 -3.15 -4.92
C PHE A 87 2.02 -2.68 -6.33
N ALA A 88 3.20 -3.06 -6.87
CA ALA A 88 3.58 -2.69 -8.23
C ALA A 88 2.61 -3.28 -9.27
N ALA A 89 2.16 -4.52 -9.07
CA ALA A 89 1.21 -5.19 -9.96
C ALA A 89 -0.23 -4.66 -9.87
N THR A 90 -0.61 -4.02 -8.75
CA THR A 90 -2.02 -3.68 -8.47
C THR A 90 -2.27 -2.17 -8.40
N ALA A 91 -1.25 -1.36 -8.16
CA ALA A 91 -1.39 0.08 -7.96
C ALA A 91 -1.82 0.81 -9.23
N GLU A 92 -1.44 0.32 -10.41
CA GLU A 92 -1.88 0.91 -11.67
C GLU A 92 -3.41 0.87 -11.79
N GLY A 93 -4.01 2.03 -12.08
CA GLY A 93 -5.46 2.22 -12.13
C GLY A 93 -6.19 2.24 -10.78
N ARG A 94 -5.52 1.97 -9.65
CA ARG A 94 -6.15 1.95 -8.31
C ARG A 94 -5.59 2.99 -7.35
N ALA A 95 -4.30 3.29 -7.44
CA ALA A 95 -3.67 4.33 -6.65
C ALA A 95 -4.10 5.70 -7.17
N ARG A 96 -4.53 6.58 -6.27
CA ARG A 96 -4.88 7.95 -6.63
C ARG A 96 -3.62 8.81 -6.75
N PRO A 97 -3.57 9.72 -7.75
CA PRO A 97 -2.53 10.73 -7.80
C PRO A 97 -2.56 11.60 -6.53
N SER A 98 -1.43 12.24 -6.24
CA SER A 98 -1.25 13.14 -5.09
C SER A 98 -1.54 12.48 -3.74
N CYS A 99 -1.47 11.15 -3.65
CA CYS A 99 -1.65 10.42 -2.40
C CYS A 99 -0.33 9.78 -1.94
N ASP A 100 -0.07 9.87 -0.64
CA ASP A 100 0.99 9.14 0.02
C ASP A 100 0.41 7.97 0.80
N TYR A 101 0.90 6.77 0.49
CA TYR A 101 0.48 5.52 1.10
C TYR A 101 1.59 4.99 1.99
N VAL A 102 1.27 4.68 3.25
CA VAL A 102 2.18 3.98 4.17
C VAL A 102 1.62 2.60 4.46
N ILE A 103 2.40 1.58 4.15
CA ILE A 103 2.07 0.17 4.33
C ILE A 103 2.84 -0.34 5.53
N VAL A 104 2.12 -0.71 6.59
CA VAL A 104 2.69 -1.37 7.76
C VAL A 104 2.49 -2.88 7.61
N ALA A 105 3.58 -3.59 7.33
CA ALA A 105 3.56 -5.03 7.11
C ALA A 105 3.26 -5.80 8.40
N ARG A 106 2.57 -6.94 8.27
CA ARG A 106 2.36 -7.94 9.34
C ARG A 106 3.09 -9.24 8.99
N HIS A 107 3.28 -10.10 9.98
CA HIS A 107 3.94 -11.40 9.77
C HIS A 107 3.24 -12.25 8.71
N ALA A 108 1.91 -12.19 8.65
CA ALA A 108 1.11 -12.94 7.67
C ALA A 108 1.47 -12.65 6.20
N ALA A 109 2.11 -11.52 5.88
CA ALA A 109 2.58 -11.24 4.51
C ALA A 109 3.69 -12.18 4.02
N LEU A 110 4.34 -12.91 4.94
CA LEU A 110 5.42 -13.85 4.61
C LEU A 110 4.91 -15.08 3.87
N ASP A 111 3.88 -15.71 4.42
CA ASP A 111 3.42 -17.05 4.01
C ASP A 111 2.11 -17.02 3.23
N ARG A 112 1.42 -15.88 3.22
CA ARG A 112 0.19 -15.71 2.44
C ARG A 112 0.48 -15.91 0.95
N PRO A 113 -0.33 -16.71 0.22
CA PRO A 113 -0.20 -16.89 -1.22
C PRO A 113 -0.17 -15.55 -1.96
N PHE A 114 0.63 -15.44 -3.02
CA PHE A 114 0.81 -14.17 -3.72
C PHE A 114 -0.50 -13.67 -4.35
N ALA A 115 -1.32 -14.57 -4.90
CA ALA A 115 -2.65 -14.23 -5.42
C ALA A 115 -3.54 -13.59 -4.34
N ALA A 116 -3.60 -14.20 -3.14
CA ALA A 116 -4.32 -13.63 -2.01
C ALA A 116 -3.74 -12.29 -1.54
N LEU A 117 -2.44 -12.06 -1.72
CA LEU A 117 -1.81 -10.76 -1.44
C LEU A 117 -2.25 -9.68 -2.45
N LEU A 118 -2.42 -10.02 -3.72
CA LEU A 118 -2.97 -9.10 -4.74
C LEU A 118 -4.43 -8.74 -4.43
N GLU A 119 -5.23 -9.72 -4.03
CA GLU A 119 -6.62 -9.50 -3.60
C GLU A 119 -6.70 -8.61 -2.35
N ASP A 120 -5.83 -8.83 -1.36
CA ASP A 120 -5.74 -7.97 -0.18
C ASP A 120 -5.42 -6.53 -0.58
N VAL A 121 -4.50 -6.31 -1.53
CA VAL A 121 -4.16 -4.97 -2.05
C VAL A 121 -5.35 -4.33 -2.77
N ALA A 122 -6.02 -5.06 -3.67
CA ALA A 122 -7.20 -4.57 -4.37
C ALA A 122 -8.33 -4.18 -3.39
N ARG A 123 -8.60 -5.03 -2.40
CA ARG A 123 -9.60 -4.77 -1.34
C ARG A 123 -9.23 -3.57 -0.50
N ALA A 124 -7.94 -3.40 -0.19
CA ALA A 124 -7.46 -2.26 0.58
C ALA A 124 -7.68 -0.94 -0.18
N PHE A 125 -7.36 -0.88 -1.47
CA PHE A 125 -7.63 0.30 -2.30
C PHE A 125 -9.12 0.61 -2.42
N ALA A 126 -9.96 -0.39 -2.68
CA ALA A 126 -11.41 -0.21 -2.73
C ALA A 126 -11.93 0.37 -1.41
N ALA A 127 -11.59 -0.24 -0.27
CA ALA A 127 -12.02 0.23 1.05
C ALA A 127 -11.53 1.65 1.38
N LEU A 128 -10.31 2.03 0.97
CA LEU A 128 -9.77 3.38 1.19
C LEU A 128 -10.47 4.45 0.35
N HIS A 129 -10.88 4.10 -0.87
CA HIS A 129 -11.47 5.05 -1.83
C HIS A 129 -13.01 5.09 -1.77
N ASP A 130 -13.66 4.01 -1.35
CA ASP A 130 -15.10 3.96 -1.10
C ASP A 130 -15.45 4.67 0.21
N ASN A 131 -14.67 4.47 1.27
CA ASN A 131 -14.88 5.22 2.51
C ASN A 131 -14.58 6.71 2.35
N ALA A 132 -13.75 7.13 1.38
CA ALA A 132 -13.59 8.55 1.07
C ALA A 132 -14.86 9.18 0.48
N LYS A 133 -15.70 8.39 -0.21
CA LYS A 133 -17.04 8.84 -0.64
C LYS A 133 -17.99 8.93 0.56
N ARG A 134 -17.91 7.97 1.48
CA ARG A 134 -18.74 7.87 2.69
C ARG A 134 -18.42 8.94 3.74
N SER A 135 -17.14 9.29 3.92
CA SER A 135 -16.71 10.33 4.87
C SER A 135 -17.03 11.75 4.41
N ARG A 136 -17.37 11.95 3.13
CA ARG A 136 -18.00 13.20 2.66
C ARG A 136 -19.52 13.25 2.96
N SER A 137 -20.11 12.15 3.41
CA SER A 137 -21.56 11.98 3.59
C SER A 137 -21.99 11.51 5.00
N GLY A 138 -21.09 11.42 5.98
CA GLY A 138 -21.50 11.12 7.36
C GLY A 138 -20.36 10.94 8.37
N GLU A 139 -20.45 11.71 9.45
CA GLU A 139 -20.01 11.49 10.83
C GLU A 139 -18.77 10.59 11.08
N ALA A 140 -17.75 11.20 11.71
CA ALA A 140 -16.57 10.53 12.21
C ALA A 140 -16.92 9.47 13.26
N ARG A 141 -16.73 8.18 12.94
CA ARG A 141 -16.88 7.10 13.93
C ARG A 141 -15.76 7.18 14.98
N PRO A 142 -16.07 7.12 16.29
CA PRO A 142 -15.07 7.28 17.35
C PRO A 142 -14.06 6.12 17.35
N ARG A 143 -12.82 6.48 17.69
CA ARG A 143 -11.69 5.55 17.85
C ARG A 143 -11.99 4.65 19.06
N PRO A 144 -11.78 3.32 19.01
CA PRO A 144 -11.81 2.51 20.23
C PRO A 144 -10.61 2.93 21.09
N GLY A 145 -10.90 3.68 22.15
CA GLY A 145 -9.93 4.09 23.15
C GLY A 145 -9.36 2.85 23.85
N LYS A 146 -8.05 2.87 24.08
CA LYS A 146 -7.39 1.89 24.95
C LYS A 146 -7.97 2.04 26.36
N THR A 147 -8.63 1.01 26.87
CA THR A 147 -8.91 0.86 28.30
C THR A 147 -7.57 0.75 29.02
N VAL A 148 -7.15 1.83 29.69
CA VAL A 148 -6.10 1.78 30.70
C VAL A 148 -6.75 1.33 32.00
N ALA A 149 -6.50 0.08 32.38
CA ALA A 149 -6.86 -0.44 33.68
C ALA A 149 -6.00 0.26 34.75
N SER A 150 -6.63 1.06 35.62
CA SER A 150 -6.05 1.51 36.87
C SER A 150 -6.24 0.42 37.94
N LYS A 151 -5.13 -0.11 38.46
CA LYS A 151 -5.04 -0.61 39.84
C LYS A 151 -4.26 0.50 40.57
N GLY A 152 -4.82 1.23 41.52
CA GLY A 152 -5.30 0.76 42.80
C GLY A 152 -4.12 0.79 43.77
N SER A 153 -3.86 1.95 44.38
CA SER A 153 -2.84 2.14 45.42
C SER A 153 -3.54 2.62 46.69
N THR A 154 -3.28 1.87 47.76
CA THR A 154 -3.27 2.19 49.20
C THR A 154 -4.36 3.09 49.76
#